data_AF-A0A258M4R6-F1
#
_entry.id   AF-A0A258M4R6-F1
#
_cell.length_a   1.000
_cell.length_b   1.000
_cell.length_c   1.000
_cell.angle_alpha   90.00
_cell.angle_beta   90.00
_cell.angle_gamma   90.00
#
_symmetry.space_group_name_H-M   'P 1'
#
loop_
_entity.id
_entity.type
_entity.pdbx_description
1 polymer ?
#
loop_
_entity_poly.entity_id
_entity_poly.type
_entity_poly.pdbx_seq_one_letter_code
_entity_poly.pdbx_strand_id
1 'polypeptide(L)'
;MADDCPACGEQLYHHRADDAPPYVTIMIVGHIVVPLLVLVEEIWRPEVWLHLVIFLPLTLLLSLALLPPIKGALVGLQWALRMHGFDPRSPEHEPFPPAARPKAP
;
A
#
# COMPACT_ATOMS: atom_id res chain seq x y z
N MET A 1 1.46 5.79 13.63
CA MET A 1 0.51 6.45 12.71
C MET A 1 0.16 7.76 13.38
N ALA A 2 0.33 8.90 12.69
CA ALA A 2 -0.12 10.19 13.19
C ALA A 2 -1.53 10.41 12.63
N ASP A 3 -2.48 10.76 13.49
CA ASP A 3 -3.87 10.95 13.09
C ASP A 3 -4.04 12.21 12.24
N ASP A 4 -3.21 13.22 12.48
CA ASP A 4 -3.22 14.49 11.75
C ASP A 4 -1.84 14.84 11.21
N CYS A 5 -1.80 15.48 10.04
CA CYS A 5 -0.58 16.08 9.52
C CYS A 5 -0.19 17.32 10.34
N PRO A 6 1.00 17.38 10.96
CA PRO A 6 1.41 18.51 11.81
C PRO A 6 1.66 19.81 11.02
N ALA A 7 1.78 19.75 9.70
CA ALA A 7 2.04 20.91 8.85
C ALA A 7 0.77 21.56 8.28
N CYS A 8 -0.27 20.77 8.00
CA CYS A 8 -1.51 21.27 7.38
C CYS A 8 -2.79 20.91 8.15
N GLY A 9 -2.72 20.07 9.18
CA GLY A 9 -3.88 19.63 9.96
C GLY A 9 -4.79 18.64 9.24
N GLU A 10 -4.32 18.02 8.15
CA GLU A 10 -5.09 17.05 7.38
C GLU A 10 -5.32 15.77 8.18
N GLN A 11 -6.57 15.32 8.25
CA GLN A 11 -6.97 14.12 8.98
C GLN A 11 -6.64 12.87 8.15
N LEU A 12 -5.70 12.06 8.62
CA LEU A 12 -5.18 10.89 7.90
C LEU A 12 -5.86 9.56 8.31
N TYR A 13 -6.77 9.59 9.29
CA TYR A 13 -7.33 8.40 9.92
C TYR A 13 -8.62 7.86 9.28
N HIS A 14 -9.28 8.63 8.41
CA HIS A 14 -10.54 8.23 7.75
C HIS A 14 -10.36 7.52 6.40
N HIS A 15 -9.18 7.61 5.78
CA HIS A 15 -8.95 7.11 4.42
C HIS A 15 -8.40 5.68 4.43
N ARG A 16 -9.30 4.71 4.23
CA ARG A 16 -8.96 3.29 4.08
C ARG A 16 -8.63 2.94 2.63
N ALA A 17 -7.37 3.13 2.26
CA ALA A 17 -6.80 2.60 1.02
C ALA A 17 -6.26 1.17 1.26
N ASP A 18 -7.08 0.27 1.82
CA ASP A 18 -6.55 -0.98 2.38
C ASP A 18 -6.37 -2.10 1.33
N ASP A 19 -7.11 -2.08 0.22
CA ASP A 19 -7.04 -3.15 -0.80
C ASP A 19 -6.00 -2.87 -1.90
N ALA A 20 -5.83 -1.62 -2.31
CA ALA A 20 -4.93 -1.26 -3.41
C ALA A 20 -3.42 -1.53 -3.13
N PRO A 21 -2.87 -1.26 -1.94
CA PRO A 21 -1.44 -1.46 -1.68
C PRO A 21 -0.99 -2.94 -1.81
N PRO A 22 -1.72 -3.93 -1.26
CA PRO A 22 -1.38 -5.34 -1.47
C PRO A 22 -1.41 -5.77 -2.95
N TYR A 23 -2.40 -5.33 -3.73
CA TYR A 23 -2.49 -5.68 -5.16
C TYR A 23 -1.32 -5.12 -5.98
N VAL A 24 -0.96 -3.85 -5.77
CA VAL A 24 0.19 -3.25 -6.45
C VAL A 24 1.49 -3.94 -6.02
N THR A 25 1.62 -4.26 -4.73
CA THR A 25 2.79 -4.96 -4.19
C THR A 25 2.96 -6.33 -4.83
N ILE A 26 1.93 -7.19 -4.83
CA ILE A 26 2.04 -8.55 -5.36
C ILE A 26 2.30 -8.55 -6.87
N MET A 27 1.74 -7.57 -7.60
CA MET A 27 2.05 -7.37 -9.01
C MET A 27 3.54 -7.12 -9.24
N ILE A 28 4.14 -6.19 -8.51
CA ILE A 28 5.57 -5.88 -8.64
C ILE A 28 6.43 -7.08 -8.21
N VAL A 29 6.13 -7.68 -7.05
CA VAL A 29 6.87 -8.83 -6.53
C VAL A 29 6.79 -10.02 -7.49
N GLY A 30 5.61 -10.33 -8.03
CA GLY A 30 5.42 -11.41 -8.99
C GLY A 30 6.24 -11.20 -10.27
N HIS A 31 6.32 -9.97 -10.78
CA HIS A 31 7.12 -9.64 -11.96
C HIS A 31 8.64 -9.71 -11.73
N ILE A 32 9.08 -9.72 -10.46
CA ILE A 32 10.49 -9.91 -10.11
C ILE A 32 10.76 -11.40 -9.87
N VAL A 33 9.94 -12.04 -9.05
CA VAL A 33 10.14 -13.40 -8.56
C VAL A 33 9.92 -14.43 -9.67
N VAL A 34 8.88 -14.30 -10.49
CA VAL A 34 8.56 -15.30 -11.52
C VAL A 34 9.64 -15.37 -12.59
N PRO A 35 10.12 -14.27 -13.19
CA PRO A 35 11.20 -14.34 -14.16
C PRO A 35 12.50 -14.86 -13.55
N LEU A 36 12.81 -14.48 -12.30
CA LEU A 36 13.99 -14.97 -11.60
C LEU A 36 13.92 -16.48 -11.36
N LEU A 37 12.74 -17.00 -11.00
CA LEU A 37 12.49 -18.43 -10.83
C LEU A 37 12.70 -19.18 -12.15
N VAL A 38 12.10 -18.69 -13.24
CA VAL A 38 12.25 -19.30 -14.57
C VAL A 38 13.72 -19.27 -15.01
N LEU A 39 14.43 -18.16 -14.81
CA LEU A 39 15.85 -18.03 -15.16
C LEU A 39 16.72 -19.03 -14.38
N VAL A 40 16.47 -19.18 -13.09
CA VAL A 40 17.22 -20.10 -12.23
C VAL A 40 16.99 -21.55 -12.65
N GLU A 41 15.75 -21.91 -12.97
CA GLU A 41 15.39 -23.23 -13.47
C GLU A 41 16.03 -23.52 -14.84
N GLU A 42 16.04 -22.55 -15.76
CA GLU A 42 16.64 -22.71 -17.09
C GLU A 42 18.15 -22.97 -17.03
N ILE A 43 18.88 -22.26 -16.16
CA ILE A 43 20.35 -22.30 -16.09
C ILE A 43 20.86 -23.47 -15.24
N TRP A 44 20.29 -23.65 -14.04
CA TRP A 44 20.86 -24.56 -13.03
C TRP A 44 20.03 -25.81 -12.76
N ARG A 45 18.75 -25.84 -13.16
CA ARG A 45 17.80 -26.93 -12.87
C ARG A 45 17.87 -27.43 -11.42
N PRO A 46 17.86 -26.55 -10.39
CA PRO A 46 18.03 -27.00 -9.03
C PRO A 46 16.81 -27.80 -8.56
N GLU A 47 17.03 -28.65 -7.56
CA GLU A 47 15.98 -29.40 -6.91
C GLU A 47 14.88 -28.50 -6.31
N VAL A 48 13.64 -29.00 -6.26
CA VAL A 48 12.45 -28.21 -5.93
C VAL A 48 12.51 -27.61 -4.52
N TRP A 49 13.16 -28.28 -3.57
CA TRP A 49 13.26 -27.73 -2.22
C TRP A 49 14.15 -26.49 -2.14
N LEU A 50 15.20 -26.39 -2.98
CA LEU A 50 16.01 -25.18 -3.07
C LEU A 50 15.19 -23.99 -3.56
N HIS A 51 14.30 -24.23 -4.53
CA HIS A 51 13.36 -23.20 -4.98
C HIS A 51 12.48 -22.71 -3.84
N LEU A 52 11.90 -23.62 -3.05
CA LEU A 52 11.07 -23.24 -1.91
C LEU A 52 11.88 -22.45 -0.87
N VAL A 53 13.06 -22.93 -0.48
CA VAL A 53 13.89 -22.30 0.55
C VAL A 53 14.41 -20.93 0.13
N ILE A 54 14.60 -20.67 -1.17
CA ILE A 54 15.09 -19.37 -1.67
C ILE A 54 13.93 -18.42 -1.96
N PHE A 55 12.96 -18.86 -2.75
CA PHE A 55 11.93 -17.96 -3.30
C PHE A 55 10.81 -17.63 -2.29
N LEU A 56 10.47 -18.50 -1.34
CA LEU A 56 9.51 -18.15 -0.28
C LEU A 56 10.00 -16.99 0.60
N PRO A 57 11.19 -17.07 1.25
CA PRO A 57 11.64 -15.97 2.08
C PRO A 57 11.95 -14.73 1.24
N LEU A 58 12.45 -14.87 0.01
CA LEU A 58 12.64 -13.74 -0.90
C LEU A 58 11.31 -13.01 -1.16
N THR A 59 10.27 -13.74 -1.54
CA THR A 59 8.93 -13.18 -1.80
C THR A 59 8.37 -12.49 -0.56
N LEU A 60 8.52 -13.11 0.61
CA LEU A 60 8.08 -12.54 1.89
C LEU A 60 8.81 -11.23 2.21
N LEU A 61 10.13 -11.22 2.10
CA LEU A 61 10.96 -10.05 2.37
C LEU A 61 10.65 -8.89 1.41
N LEU A 62 10.55 -9.17 0.10
CA LEU A 62 10.16 -8.14 -0.87
C LEU A 62 8.78 -7.57 -0.56
N SER A 63 7.81 -8.44 -0.22
CA SER A 63 6.45 -7.99 0.08
C SER A 63 6.42 -7.07 1.30
N LEU A 64 7.09 -7.46 2.39
CA LEU A 64 7.17 -6.66 3.60
C LEU A 64 7.93 -5.33 3.38
N ALA A 65 8.95 -5.32 2.52
CA ALA A 65 9.70 -4.12 2.19
C ALA A 65 8.91 -3.14 1.31
N LEU A 66 8.11 -3.64 0.36
CA LEU A 66 7.36 -2.82 -0.60
C LEU A 66 6.02 -2.31 -0.05
N LEU A 67 5.40 -3.02 0.89
CA LEU A 67 4.10 -2.62 1.45
C LEU A 67 4.10 -1.20 2.06
N PRO A 68 5.04 -0.81 2.94
CA PRO A 68 5.05 0.54 3.52
C PRO A 68 5.19 1.68 2.50
N PRO A 69 6.15 1.66 1.55
CA PRO A 69 6.30 2.75 0.58
C PRO A 69 5.13 2.81 -0.41
N ILE A 70 4.59 1.67 -0.86
CA ILE A 70 3.45 1.65 -1.77
C ILE A 70 2.20 2.22 -1.09
N LYS A 71 1.94 1.84 0.17
CA LYS A 71 0.84 2.42 0.94
C LYS A 71 0.99 3.95 1.05
N GLY A 72 2.18 4.44 1.37
CA GLY A 72 2.45 5.87 1.44
C GLY A 72 2.26 6.59 0.10
N ALA A 73 2.75 6.00 -1.00
CA ALA A 73 2.61 6.56 -2.34
C ALA A 73 1.15 6.66 -2.81
N LEU A 74 0.34 5.63 -2.54
CA LEU A 74 -1.08 5.62 -2.90
C LEU A 74 -1.87 6.68 -2.13
N VAL A 75 -1.64 6.82 -0.83
CA VAL A 75 -2.28 7.87 -0.02
C VAL A 75 -1.84 9.26 -0.50
N GLY A 76 -0.54 9.45 -0.78
CA GLY A 76 -0.03 10.71 -1.33
C GLY A 76 -0.64 11.07 -2.69
N LEU A 77 -0.85 10.08 -3.55
CA LEU A 77 -1.52 10.27 -4.84
C LEU A 77 -3.00 10.61 -4.67
N GLN A 78 -3.71 9.95 -3.75
CA GLN A 78 -5.09 10.27 -3.41
C GLN A 78 -5.24 11.70 -2.90
N TRP A 79 -4.31 12.16 -2.06
CA TRP A 79 -4.25 13.54 -1.59
C TRP A 79 -3.97 14.53 -2.73
N ALA A 80 -2.96 14.26 -3.56
CA ALA A 80 -2.59 15.14 -4.68
C ALA A 80 -3.71 15.30 -5.72
N LEU A 81 -4.50 14.26 -5.93
CA LEU A 81 -5.64 14.25 -6.86
C LEU A 81 -6.99 14.57 -6.19
N ARG A 82 -6.99 14.88 -4.89
CA ARG A 82 -8.19 15.12 -4.07
C ARG A 82 -9.27 14.04 -4.17
N MET A 83 -8.87 12.78 -4.25
CA MET A 83 -9.79 11.64 -4.34
C MET A 83 -10.25 11.18 -2.95
N HIS A 84 -11.29 10.34 -2.87
CA HIS A 84 -11.66 9.60 -1.65
C HIS A 84 -11.97 10.47 -0.40
N GLY A 85 -12.42 11.71 -0.58
CA GLY A 85 -12.77 12.63 0.51
C GLY A 85 -11.73 13.71 0.81
N PHE A 86 -10.59 13.70 0.11
CA PHE A 86 -9.58 14.78 0.16
C PHE A 86 -10.00 16.06 -0.61
N ASP A 87 -11.16 16.09 -1.27
CA ASP A 87 -11.75 17.34 -1.79
C ASP A 87 -12.84 17.86 -0.84
N PRO A 88 -12.63 18.98 -0.13
CA PRO A 88 -13.66 19.60 0.71
C PRO A 88 -14.86 20.13 -0.08
N ARG A 89 -14.76 20.15 -1.42
CA ARG A 89 -15.78 20.69 -2.33
C ARG A 89 -16.51 19.62 -3.12
N SER A 90 -16.22 18.33 -2.91
CA SER A 90 -16.94 17.28 -3.62
C SER A 90 -18.39 17.18 -3.10
N PRO A 91 -19.38 16.97 -3.98
CA PRO A 91 -20.77 16.77 -3.56
C PRO A 91 -20.99 15.47 -2.78
N GLU A 92 -20.00 14.58 -2.79
CA GLU A 92 -19.95 13.31 -2.04
C GLU A 92 -19.30 13.45 -0.65
N HIS A 93 -18.86 14.67 -0.28
CA HIS A 93 -18.29 14.92 1.05
C HIS A 93 -19.38 14.76 2.11
N GLU A 94 -19.42 13.58 2.74
CA GLU A 94 -20.38 13.28 3.78
C GLU A 94 -20.00 14.05 5.06
N PRO A 95 -20.89 14.92 5.59
CA PRO A 95 -20.61 15.66 6.81
C PRO A 95 -20.34 14.71 7.97
N PHE A 96 -19.38 15.06 8.83
CA PHE A 96 -19.06 14.28 10.03
C PHE A 96 -20.33 13.92 10.82
N PRO A 97 -20.48 12.65 11.24
CA PRO A 97 -21.53 12.26 12.15
C PRO A 97 -21.54 13.19 13.38
N PRO A 98 -22.70 13.59 13.90
CA PRO A 98 -22.82 14.53 15.01
C PRO A 98 -21.95 14.21 16.23
N ALA A 99 -21.67 12.91 16.46
CA ALA A 99 -20.87 12.38 17.55
C ALA A 99 -19.35 12.48 17.35
N ALA A 100 -18.88 12.68 16.11
CA ALA A 100 -17.46 12.79 15.75
C ALA A 100 -17.01 14.25 15.55
N ARG A 101 -17.91 15.22 15.78
CA ARG A 101 -17.55 16.65 15.69
C ARG A 101 -16.51 16.98 16.77
N PRO A 102 -15.38 17.59 16.41
CA PRO A 102 -14.48 18.19 17.39
C PRO A 102 -15.29 19.16 18.25
N LYS A 103 -15.16 19.07 19.58
CA LYS A 103 -15.78 20.05 20.47
C LYS A 103 -15.13 21.40 20.16
N ALA A 104 -15.95 22.39 19.82
CA ALA A 104 -15.51 23.77 19.67
C ALA A 104 -14.83 24.24 20.98
N PRO A 105 -13.79 25.10 20.90
CA PRO A 105 -13.20 25.71 22.08
C PRO A 105 -14.22 26.57 22.86
#